data_AF-A0A1J3G8T9-F1
#
_entry.id   AF-A0A1J3G8T9-F1
#
_cell.length_a   1.000
_cell.length_b   1.000
_cell.length_c   1.000
_cell.angle_alpha   90.00
_cell.angle_beta   90.00
_cell.angle_gamma   90.00
#
_symmetry.space_group_name_H-M   'P 1'
#
loop_
_entity.id
_entity.type
_entity.pdbx_description
1 polymer ?
#
loop_
_entity_poly.entity_id
_entity_poly.type
_entity_poly.pdbx_seq_one_letter_code
_entity_poly.pdbx_strand_id
1 'polypeptide(L)'
;STAVVVIVVVLVLFFVSKKKKSSSSEDIPPPSMKPRLNVTSTNVSEILIETKRKKFTYAEVMEMTKNLERPLGEGGFGIVYHGDINGSQQVAVKILSQSSTQGYKEFK
;
A
#
# COMPACT_ATOMS: atom_id res chain seq x y z
N SER A 1 -35.42 -33.29 -1.01
CA SER A 1 -35.35 -31.94 -0.41
C SER A 1 -34.08 -31.70 0.40
N THR A 2 -33.68 -32.60 1.29
CA THR A 2 -32.45 -32.47 2.12
C THR A 2 -31.14 -32.44 1.30
N ALA A 3 -31.03 -33.26 0.26
CA ALA A 3 -29.83 -33.30 -0.59
C ALA A 3 -29.53 -31.97 -1.30
N VAL A 4 -30.56 -31.25 -1.76
CA VAL A 4 -30.40 -29.95 -2.45
C VAL A 4 -29.91 -28.87 -1.48
N VAL A 5 -30.42 -28.86 -0.25
CA VAL A 5 -30.00 -27.91 0.80
C VAL A 5 -28.52 -28.11 1.16
N VAL A 6 -28.07 -29.36 1.29
CA VAL A 6 -26.66 -29.67 1.58
C VAL A 6 -25.74 -29.17 0.47
N ILE A 7 -26.11 -29.38 -0.80
CA ILE A 7 -25.32 -28.92 -1.96
C ILE A 7 -25.19 -27.39 -1.96
N VAL A 8 -26.29 -26.66 -1.72
CA VAL A 8 -26.27 -25.19 -1.70
C VAL A 8 -25.39 -24.67 -0.55
N VAL A 9 -25.47 -25.26 0.65
CA VAL A 9 -24.62 -24.88 1.78
C VAL A 9 -23.14 -25.12 1.48
N VAL A 10 -22.80 -26.28 0.89
CA VAL A 10 -21.41 -26.59 0.50
C VAL A 10 -20.91 -25.61 -0.56
N LEU A 11 -21.74 -25.25 -1.56
CA LEU A 11 -21.37 -24.27 -2.57
C LEU A 11 -21.17 -22.87 -1.99
N VAL A 12 -22.03 -22.44 -1.07
CA VAL A 12 -21.89 -21.14 -0.37
C VAL A 12 -20.64 -21.14 0.49
N LEU A 13 -20.38 -22.18 1.29
CA LEU A 13 -19.16 -22.31 2.09
C LEU A 13 -17.91 -22.35 1.22
N PHE A 14 -17.95 -23.05 0.08
CA PHE A 14 -16.84 -23.12 -0.86
C PHE A 14 -16.60 -21.78 -1.57
N PHE A 15 -17.65 -21.06 -1.98
CA PHE A 15 -17.53 -19.73 -2.58
C PHE A 15 -17.07 -18.67 -1.57
N VAL A 16 -17.55 -18.71 -0.32
CA VAL A 16 -17.10 -17.83 0.76
C VAL A 16 -15.66 -18.14 1.16
N SER A 17 -15.28 -19.42 1.22
CA SER A 17 -13.89 -19.85 1.48
C SER A 17 -12.97 -19.57 0.28
N LYS A 18 -13.49 -19.59 -0.95
CA LYS A 18 -12.75 -19.19 -2.15
C LYS A 18 -12.65 -17.67 -2.32
N LYS A 19 -13.47 -16.88 -1.63
CA LYS A 19 -13.37 -15.40 -1.65
C LYS A 19 -12.22 -14.86 -0.78
N LYS A 20 -11.39 -15.74 -0.22
CA LYS A 20 -10.14 -15.36 0.44
C LYS A 20 -9.02 -16.33 0.06
N LYS A 21 -8.52 -16.16 -1.17
CA LYS A 21 -7.28 -16.79 -1.61
C LYS A 21 -6.28 -15.73 -2.10
N SER A 22 -5.32 -15.46 -1.23
CA SER A 22 -3.89 -15.49 -1.56
C SER A 22 -3.23 -16.15 -0.35
N SER A 23 -3.04 -17.48 -0.35
CA SER A 23 -1.72 -18.12 -0.59
C SER A 23 -0.57 -17.23 -0.13
N SER A 24 -0.09 -17.40 1.10
CA SER A 24 0.88 -18.41 1.59
C SER A 24 2.33 -17.93 1.43
N SER A 25 2.87 -17.45 2.55
CA SER A 25 4.23 -17.73 3.06
C SER A 25 5.35 -18.05 2.06
N GLU A 26 6.25 -17.10 1.83
CA GLU A 26 7.69 -17.38 1.85
C GLU A 26 8.26 -16.79 3.14
N ASP A 27 8.89 -17.63 3.97
CA ASP A 27 9.79 -17.21 5.02
C ASP A 27 11.02 -16.55 4.37
N ILE A 28 11.03 -15.23 4.28
CA ILE A 28 12.22 -14.48 3.88
C ILE A 28 12.75 -13.78 5.14
N PRO A 29 13.97 -14.13 5.63
CA PRO A 29 14.57 -13.40 6.74
C PRO A 29 14.70 -11.92 6.34
N PRO A 30 14.61 -10.98 7.30
CA PRO A 30 14.63 -9.55 7.00
C PRO A 30 15.85 -9.23 6.12
N PRO A 31 15.69 -8.47 5.03
CA PRO A 31 16.81 -8.09 4.19
C PRO A 31 17.75 -7.21 5.01
N SER A 32 18.83 -7.81 5.49
CA SER A 32 20.01 -7.08 5.97
C SER A 32 20.75 -6.55 4.74
N MET A 33 20.19 -5.52 4.09
CA MET A 33 20.93 -4.73 3.11
C MET A 33 21.90 -3.83 3.86
N LYS A 34 23.12 -4.31 4.06
CA LYS A 34 24.28 -3.44 4.23
C LYS A 34 24.69 -2.99 2.82
N PRO A 35 24.65 -1.69 2.46
CA PRO A 35 25.16 -1.26 1.18
C PRO A 35 26.68 -1.45 1.18
N ARG A 36 27.17 -2.40 0.38
CA ARG A 36 28.60 -2.56 0.13
C ARG A 36 28.96 -1.51 -0.92
N LEU A 37 29.70 -0.49 -0.49
CA LEU A 37 30.16 0.62 -1.31
C LEU A 37 31.41 0.18 -2.10
N ASN A 38 31.29 0.11 -3.43
CA ASN A 38 32.42 0.11 -4.34
C ASN A 38 32.25 1.30 -5.29
N VAL A 39 32.85 2.41 -4.85
CA VAL A 39 32.97 3.68 -5.57
C VAL A 39 33.83 3.47 -6.81
N THR A 40 33.29 3.81 -7.98
CA THR A 40 34.11 4.28 -9.10
C THR A 40 33.45 5.56 -9.64
N SER A 41 34.20 6.65 -9.54
CA SER A 41 33.82 8.03 -9.84
C SER A 41 33.16 8.22 -11.21
N THR A 42 32.07 8.99 -11.27
CA THR A 42 31.83 10.20 -12.10
C THR A 42 30.32 10.52 -12.04
N ASN A 43 29.96 11.75 -11.62
CA ASN A 43 28.60 12.31 -11.43
C ASN A 43 27.75 11.76 -10.25
N VAL A 44 28.11 12.22 -9.05
CA VAL A 44 27.52 11.82 -7.74
C VAL A 44 26.21 12.59 -7.41
N SER A 45 25.76 13.53 -8.24
CA SER A 45 24.58 14.35 -7.97
C SER A 45 23.22 13.68 -8.25
N GLU A 46 23.17 12.62 -9.06
CA GLU A 46 21.90 11.96 -9.44
C GLU A 46 21.60 10.65 -8.68
N ILE A 47 22.54 10.14 -7.86
CA ILE A 47 22.39 8.85 -7.14
C ILE A 47 22.30 9.06 -5.61
N LEU A 48 21.99 10.27 -5.17
CA LEU A 48 21.29 10.44 -3.91
C LEU A 48 19.81 10.37 -4.27
N ILE A 49 19.22 9.17 -4.23
CA ILE A 49 17.85 9.05 -3.73
C ILE A 49 17.94 9.53 -2.28
N GLU A 50 18.07 10.85 -2.12
CA GLU A 50 18.01 11.55 -0.86
C GLU A 50 16.67 11.09 -0.32
N THR A 51 16.73 10.24 0.71
CA THR A 51 15.58 9.85 1.52
C THR A 51 15.16 11.10 2.30
N LYS A 52 14.85 12.17 1.57
CA LYS A 52 14.42 13.44 2.07
C LYS A 52 12.94 13.27 2.30
N ARG A 53 12.56 13.14 3.57
CA ARG A 53 11.15 13.27 3.95
C ARG A 53 10.68 14.65 3.50
N LYS A 54 9.97 14.70 2.38
CA LYS A 54 9.29 15.91 1.93
C LYS A 54 7.99 16.05 2.69
N LYS A 55 7.75 17.23 3.26
CA LYS A 55 6.46 17.57 3.85
C LYS A 55 5.58 18.16 2.75
N PHE A 56 4.31 17.79 2.78
CA PHE A 56 3.29 18.33 1.91
C PHE A 56 2.17 18.90 2.79
N THR A 57 1.63 20.03 2.35
CA THR A 57 0.40 20.60 2.88
C THR A 57 -0.80 19.77 2.46
N TYR A 58 -1.92 19.91 3.17
CA TYR A 58 -3.15 19.24 2.78
C TYR A 58 -3.64 19.65 1.38
N ALA A 59 -3.46 20.92 1.00
CA ALA A 59 -3.81 21.39 -0.34
C ALA A 59 -3.01 20.66 -1.44
N GLU A 60 -1.69 20.50 -1.26
CA GLU A 60 -0.85 19.72 -2.18
C GLU A 60 -1.26 18.24 -2.22
N VAL A 61 -1.67 17.67 -1.07
CA VAL A 61 -2.19 16.30 -1.02
C VAL A 61 -3.47 16.16 -1.84
N MET A 62 -4.37 17.14 -1.74
CA MET A 62 -5.61 17.16 -2.51
C MET A 62 -5.36 17.37 -4.00
N GLU A 63 -4.40 18.23 -4.36
CA GLU A 63 -3.99 18.44 -5.74
C GLU A 63 -3.39 17.17 -6.35
N MET A 64 -2.40 16.56 -5.69
CA MET A 64 -1.73 15.37 -6.22
C MET A 64 -2.68 14.19 -6.39
N THR A 65 -3.70 14.07 -5.54
CA THR A 65 -4.70 12.98 -5.59
C THR A 65 -5.94 13.31 -6.42
N LYS A 66 -5.98 14.48 -7.07
CA LYS A 66 -7.17 14.99 -7.80
C LYS A 66 -8.44 14.96 -6.93
N ASN A 67 -8.32 15.48 -5.72
CA ASN A 67 -9.35 15.42 -4.67
C ASN A 67 -9.77 13.99 -4.30
N LEU A 68 -8.79 13.10 -4.13
CA LEU A 68 -9.01 11.70 -3.73
C LEU A 68 -9.89 10.91 -4.73
N GLU A 69 -9.70 11.15 -6.03
CA GLU A 69 -10.55 10.58 -7.09
C GLU A 69 -10.38 9.06 -7.26
N ARG A 70 -9.13 8.58 -7.19
CA ARG A 70 -8.79 7.21 -7.60
C ARG A 70 -8.23 6.37 -6.45
N PRO A 71 -9.07 5.57 -5.75
CA PRO A 71 -8.59 4.62 -4.75
C PRO A 71 -7.82 3.47 -5.40
N LEU A 72 -6.73 3.07 -4.76
CA LEU A 72 -5.91 1.91 -5.10
C LEU A 72 -6.16 0.73 -4.17
N GLY A 73 -6.61 0.99 -2.93
CA GLY A 73 -6.95 -0.06 -1.97
C GLY A 73 -7.49 0.50 -0.65
N GLU A 74 -8.18 -0.35 0.10
CA GLU A 74 -8.78 -0.02 1.40
C GLU A 74 -8.52 -1.13 2.41
N GLY A 75 -8.27 -0.75 3.66
CA GLY A 75 -8.16 -1.68 4.78
C GLY A 75 -8.37 -0.99 6.14
N GLY A 76 -8.12 -1.71 7.24
CA GLY A 76 -8.36 -1.19 8.60
C GLY A 76 -7.54 0.05 9.00
N PHE A 77 -6.56 0.43 8.18
CA PHE A 77 -5.71 1.61 8.38
C PHE A 77 -6.11 2.78 7.48
N GLY A 78 -7.17 2.65 6.69
CA GLY A 78 -7.69 3.67 5.79
C GLY A 78 -7.53 3.32 4.30
N ILE A 79 -7.58 4.36 3.47
CA ILE A 79 -7.66 4.24 2.00
C ILE A 79 -6.37 4.75 1.39
N VAL A 80 -5.86 4.02 0.40
CA VAL A 80 -4.72 4.43 -0.42
C VAL A 80 -5.26 4.97 -1.73
N TYR A 81 -4.87 6.18 -2.11
CA TYR A 81 -5.21 6.82 -3.37
C TYR A 81 -4.01 6.92 -4.29
N HIS A 82 -4.27 6.92 -5.59
CA HIS A 82 -3.29 7.31 -6.58
C HIS A 82 -3.04 8.81 -6.49
N GLY A 83 -1.79 9.23 -6.66
CA GLY A 83 -1.48 10.63 -6.88
C GLY A 83 -0.28 10.84 -7.79
N ASP A 84 -0.09 12.08 -8.21
CA ASP A 84 1.03 12.51 -9.06
C ASP A 84 1.66 13.77 -8.49
N ILE A 85 2.96 13.74 -8.23
CA ILE A 85 3.74 14.93 -7.88
C ILE A 85 4.21 15.57 -9.18
N ASN A 86 3.87 16.84 -9.39
CA ASN A 86 4.25 17.62 -10.57
C ASN A 86 3.88 16.97 -11.92
N GLY A 87 2.88 16.09 -11.94
CA GLY A 87 2.41 15.41 -13.16
C GLY A 87 3.34 14.34 -13.76
N SER A 88 4.47 14.03 -13.12
CA SER A 88 5.45 13.07 -13.65
C SER A 88 5.78 11.93 -12.68
N GLN A 89 5.72 12.19 -11.37
CA GLN A 89 6.07 11.20 -10.36
C GLN A 89 4.81 10.63 -9.71
N GLN A 90 4.48 9.39 -10.08
CA GLN A 90 3.38 8.64 -9.48
C GLN A 90 3.68 8.28 -8.03
N VAL A 91 2.68 8.45 -7.17
CA VAL A 91 2.74 8.17 -5.74
C VAL A 91 1.48 7.47 -5.25
N ALA A 92 1.61 6.77 -4.12
CA ALA A 92 0.48 6.21 -3.38
C ALA A 92 0.29 7.03 -2.09
N VAL A 93 -0.91 7.58 -1.89
CA VAL A 93 -1.24 8.47 -0.79
C VAL A 93 -2.18 7.74 0.16
N LYS A 94 -1.70 7.36 1.34
CA LYS A 94 -2.51 6.67 2.35
C LYS A 94 -3.16 7.69 3.29
N ILE A 95 -4.49 7.72 3.31
CA ILE A 95 -5.30 8.53 4.22
C ILE A 95 -5.76 7.65 5.37
N LEU A 96 -5.42 8.05 6.60
CA LEU A 96 -5.80 7.32 7.81
C LEU A 96 -7.31 7.38 8.05
N SER A 97 -7.88 6.23 8.41
CA SER A 97 -9.23 6.20 8.98
C SER A 97 -9.23 6.80 10.39
N GLN A 98 -10.25 7.61 10.71
CA GLN A 98 -10.46 8.14 12.07
C GLN A 98 -10.63 7.02 13.11
N SER A 99 -11.12 5.85 12.70
CA SER A 99 -11.27 4.69 13.58
C SER A 99 -9.98 3.92 13.83
N SER A 100 -8.88 4.27 13.15
CA SER A 100 -7.63 3.52 13.26
C SER A 100 -6.88 3.92 14.54
N THR A 101 -7.06 3.13 15.59
CA THR A 101 -6.35 3.30 16.87
C THR A 101 -4.84 3.05 16.78
N GLN A 102 -4.39 2.22 15.84
CA GLN A 102 -2.97 1.93 15.61
C GLN A 102 -2.33 2.83 14.54
N GLY A 103 -3.10 3.30 13.56
CA GLY A 103 -2.58 4.01 12.39
C GLY A 103 -1.80 5.28 12.72
N TYR A 104 -2.17 6.03 13.77
CA TYR A 104 -1.47 7.27 14.13
C TYR A 104 0.02 7.07 14.47
N LYS A 105 0.41 5.92 15.04
CA LYS A 105 1.81 5.64 15.40
C LYS A 105 2.70 5.34 14.19
N GLU A 106 2.12 4.84 13.11
CA GLU A 106 2.85 4.41 11.91
C GLU A 106 3.14 5.58 10.94
N PHE A 107 2.58 6.77 11.21
CA PHE A 107 2.64 7.95 10.35
C PHE A 107 3.38 9.13 10.98
N LYS A 108 3.97 8.93 12.16
CA LYS A 108 4.78 9.92 12.89
C LYS A 108 6.27 9.63 12.68
#